data_AF-A0A4Y9STL2-F1
#
_entry.id   AF-A0A4Y9STL2-F1
#
_cell.length_a   1.000
_cell.length_b   1.000
_cell.length_c   1.000
_cell.angle_alpha   90.00
_cell.angle_beta   90.00
_cell.angle_gamma   90.00
#
_symmetry.space_group_name_H-M   'P 1'
#
loop_
_entity.id
_entity.type
_entity.pdbx_description
1 polymer ?
#
loop_
_entity_poly.entity_id
_entity_poly.type
_entity_poly.pdbx_seq_one_letter_code
_entity_poly.pdbx_strand_id
1 'polypeptide(L)'
;MNKPLVTLATLLLCAAGAAQAQVAQADIDLWTKNYDGQELSQSVAKCTAPVIPEVSTNNKDIKAVMDDFNRWNDCYEGAVEKLGLDREPVSHVPAPVRFGMTVDQYKEAQVHMDKVYAKAIEDIGKQASPVIASYTNWRAKTEDYVTKTENDRKVSAQLQEMLADQRKKAGVSTWGRGASGTVSR
;
A
#
# COMPACT_ATOMS: atom_id res chain seq x y z
N MET A 1 -44.56 79.69 3.29
CA MET A 1 -43.93 79.15 4.51
C MET A 1 -42.81 78.20 4.09
N ASN A 2 -41.63 78.42 4.67
CA ASN A 2 -40.42 77.61 4.76
C ASN A 2 -39.56 77.28 3.51
N LYS A 3 -38.34 77.87 3.54
CA LYS A 3 -37.13 77.56 2.78
C LYS A 3 -36.37 76.33 3.40
N PRO A 4 -35.08 76.06 3.08
CA PRO A 4 -34.54 75.01 2.20
C PRO A 4 -33.54 74.08 2.96
N LEU A 5 -32.64 73.37 2.26
CA LEU A 5 -31.30 72.79 2.66
C LEU A 5 -31.20 71.31 2.22
N VAL A 6 -30.34 70.96 1.25
CA VAL A 6 -28.88 70.68 1.35
C VAL A 6 -28.55 69.53 2.32
N THR A 7 -28.08 68.41 1.78
CA THR A 7 -27.27 67.38 2.46
C THR A 7 -26.52 66.63 1.33
N LEU A 8 -25.28 66.95 0.94
CA LEU A 8 -23.98 66.74 1.58
C LEU A 8 -23.76 65.31 2.14
N ALA A 9 -23.09 64.51 1.31
CA ALA A 9 -22.00 63.57 1.60
C ALA A 9 -22.09 62.67 2.85
N THR A 10 -22.02 61.35 2.64
CA THR A 10 -21.00 60.53 3.32
C THR A 10 -20.66 59.28 2.48
N LEU A 11 -19.54 59.34 1.76
CA LEU A 11 -18.77 58.16 1.35
C LEU A 11 -18.24 57.53 2.65
N LEU A 12 -18.88 56.46 3.12
CA LEU A 12 -18.28 55.60 4.13
C LEU A 12 -17.17 54.79 3.46
N LEU A 13 -15.93 55.30 3.58
CA LEU A 13 -14.75 54.46 3.54
C LEU A 13 -14.90 53.42 4.65
N CYS A 14 -15.25 52.18 4.28
CA CYS A 14 -14.96 51.02 5.11
C CYS A 14 -13.44 50.82 5.12
N ALA A 15 -12.74 51.61 5.92
CA ALA A 15 -11.43 51.26 6.44
C ALA A 15 -11.63 50.12 7.46
N ALA A 16 -11.92 48.92 6.97
CA ALA A 16 -11.67 47.70 7.71
C ALA A 16 -10.15 47.52 7.72
N GLY A 17 -9.49 48.21 8.66
CA GLY A 17 -8.11 47.93 9.00
C GLY A 17 -8.02 46.44 9.31
N ALA A 18 -7.30 45.71 8.46
CA ALA A 18 -6.90 44.35 8.76
C ALA A 18 -6.17 44.39 10.10
N ALA A 19 -6.83 43.93 11.16
CA ALA A 19 -6.12 43.51 12.36
C ALA A 19 -5.21 42.38 11.89
N GLN A 20 -3.95 42.70 11.62
CA GLN A 20 -2.90 41.70 11.44
C GLN A 20 -2.95 40.86 12.70
N ALA A 21 -3.45 39.62 12.59
CA ALA A 21 -3.35 38.66 13.67
C ALA A 21 -1.85 38.53 13.95
N GLN A 22 -1.40 39.11 15.07
CA GLN A 22 -0.04 38.91 15.55
C GLN A 22 0.09 37.41 15.84
N VAL A 23 0.75 36.70 14.94
CA VAL A 23 1.10 35.30 15.14
C VAL A 23 2.03 35.24 16.33
N ALA A 24 1.74 34.35 17.27
CA ALA A 24 2.61 34.19 18.43
C ALA A 24 3.96 33.64 17.97
N GLN A 25 5.06 34.18 18.52
CA GLN A 25 6.40 33.65 18.22
C GLN A 25 6.52 32.15 18.52
N ALA A 26 5.76 31.66 19.52
CA ALA A 26 5.68 30.23 19.83
C ALA A 26 5.15 29.38 18.66
N ASP A 27 4.19 29.91 17.88
CA ASP A 27 3.68 29.22 16.70
C ASP A 27 4.76 29.16 15.61
N ILE A 28 5.51 30.25 15.42
CA ILE A 28 6.63 30.27 14.47
C ILE A 28 7.74 29.30 14.90
N ASP A 29 8.08 29.28 16.19
CA ASP A 29 9.11 28.39 16.75
C ASP A 29 8.71 26.91 16.64
N LEU A 30 7.41 26.59 16.74
CA LEU A 30 6.90 25.25 16.46
C LEU A 30 7.31 24.81 15.04
N TRP A 31 6.98 25.60 14.02
CA TRP A 31 7.18 25.17 12.62
C TRP A 31 8.62 25.34 12.11
N THR A 32 9.44 26.14 12.79
CA THR A 32 10.86 26.33 12.42
C THR A 32 11.80 25.37 13.14
N LYS A 33 11.42 24.84 14.31
CA LYS A 33 12.34 24.09 15.18
C LYS A 33 11.72 22.89 15.89
N ASN A 34 10.50 23.02 16.42
CA ASN A 34 9.99 22.06 17.41
C ASN A 34 9.01 21.03 16.84
N TYR A 35 8.46 21.25 15.65
CA TYR A 35 7.55 20.31 15.00
C TYR A 35 8.31 19.05 14.62
N ASP A 36 7.82 17.89 15.06
CA ASP A 36 8.52 16.61 14.90
C ASP A 36 7.83 15.66 13.91
N GLY A 37 6.61 15.99 13.47
CA GLY A 37 5.83 15.24 12.51
C GLY A 37 5.49 13.81 12.95
N GLN A 38 5.44 13.52 14.25
CA GLN A 38 5.15 12.16 14.74
C GLN A 38 3.82 11.61 14.20
N GLU A 39 2.83 12.47 14.01
CA GLU A 39 1.52 12.09 13.48
C GLU A 39 1.59 11.59 12.02
N LEU A 40 2.61 12.00 11.26
CA LEU A 40 2.78 11.61 9.86
C LEU A 40 2.98 10.09 9.76
N SER A 41 3.87 9.54 10.58
CA SER A 41 4.18 8.10 10.58
C SER A 41 3.19 7.26 11.39
N GLN A 42 2.43 7.85 12.32
CA GLN A 42 1.38 7.15 13.08
C GLN A 42 0.14 6.84 12.24
N SER A 43 -0.08 7.56 11.13
CA SER A 43 -1.21 7.33 10.24
C SER A 43 -1.22 5.91 9.66
N VAL A 44 -0.06 5.41 9.24
CA VAL A 44 0.12 4.06 8.67
C VAL A 44 0.12 2.95 9.72
N ALA A 45 0.49 3.27 10.97
CA ALA A 45 0.47 2.32 12.09
C ALA A 45 -0.94 1.78 12.42
N LYS A 46 -1.99 2.45 11.91
CA LYS A 46 -3.39 2.02 12.04
C LYS A 46 -3.75 0.88 11.08
N CYS A 47 -2.93 0.61 10.07
CA CYS A 47 -3.18 -0.47 9.11
C CYS A 47 -2.79 -1.81 9.74
N THR A 48 -3.80 -2.67 9.94
CA THR A 48 -3.60 -3.98 10.56
C THR A 48 -2.81 -4.88 9.62
N ALA A 49 -1.60 -5.29 10.04
CA ALA A 49 -0.77 -6.19 9.27
C ALA A 49 -1.46 -7.56 9.08
N PRO A 50 -1.47 -8.12 7.87
CA PRO A 50 -2.08 -9.41 7.59
C PRO A 50 -1.23 -10.55 8.20
N VAL A 51 -1.88 -11.64 8.59
CA VAL A 51 -1.19 -12.87 8.99
C VAL A 51 -0.88 -13.66 7.72
N ILE A 52 0.40 -13.66 7.34
CA ILE A 52 0.86 -14.33 6.11
C ILE A 52 1.53 -15.65 6.51
N PRO A 53 1.02 -16.82 6.07
CA PRO A 53 1.64 -18.11 6.34
C PRO A 53 2.94 -18.25 5.53
N GLU A 54 3.74 -19.29 5.81
CA GLU A 54 4.94 -19.55 5.03
C GLU A 54 4.64 -19.96 3.58
N VAL A 55 3.58 -20.74 3.38
CA VAL A 55 3.13 -21.24 2.08
C VAL A 55 1.62 -21.54 2.14
N SER A 56 0.91 -21.34 1.04
CA SER A 56 -0.48 -21.77 0.88
C SER A 56 -0.59 -22.93 -0.10
N THR A 57 -1.30 -23.99 0.26
CA THR A 57 -1.35 -25.23 -0.54
C THR A 57 -2.65 -25.43 -1.30
N ASN A 58 -3.62 -24.53 -1.12
CA ASN A 58 -4.90 -24.59 -1.80
C ASN A 58 -5.39 -23.18 -2.19
N ASN A 59 -6.27 -23.11 -3.18
CA ASN A 59 -6.76 -21.85 -3.75
C ASN A 59 -7.51 -20.96 -2.74
N LYS A 60 -8.17 -21.56 -1.75
CA LYS A 60 -8.92 -20.81 -0.74
C LYS A 60 -7.96 -20.00 0.14
N ASP A 61 -6.91 -20.64 0.61
CA ASP A 61 -5.90 -19.98 1.46
C ASP A 61 -5.09 -18.96 0.65
N ILE A 62 -4.79 -19.26 -0.62
CA ILE A 62 -4.13 -18.30 -1.53
C ILE A 62 -4.97 -17.03 -1.66
N LYS A 63 -6.26 -17.20 -1.96
CA LYS A 63 -7.18 -16.07 -2.08
C LYS A 63 -7.29 -15.29 -0.77
N ALA A 64 -7.39 -15.97 0.38
CA ALA A 64 -7.49 -15.30 1.67
C ALA A 64 -6.27 -14.40 1.94
N VAL A 65 -5.05 -14.91 1.73
CA VAL A 65 -3.82 -14.11 1.95
C VAL A 65 -3.75 -12.93 0.98
N MET A 66 -4.12 -13.11 -0.29
CA MET A 66 -4.18 -12.02 -1.27
C MET A 66 -5.19 -10.93 -0.87
N ASP A 67 -6.40 -11.34 -0.47
CA ASP A 67 -7.44 -10.41 -0.04
C ASP A 67 -7.00 -9.64 1.22
N ASP A 68 -6.32 -10.30 2.16
CA ASP A 68 -5.81 -9.69 3.39
C ASP A 68 -4.68 -8.69 3.11
N PHE A 69 -3.74 -9.07 2.23
CA PHE A 69 -2.67 -8.16 1.78
C PHE A 69 -3.22 -6.95 1.06
N ASN A 70 -4.19 -7.13 0.15
CA ASN A 70 -4.81 -6.02 -0.56
C ASN A 70 -5.52 -5.04 0.39
N ARG A 71 -6.26 -5.54 1.39
CA ARG A 71 -6.89 -4.66 2.39
C ARG A 71 -5.87 -3.86 3.20
N TRP A 72 -4.75 -4.48 3.54
CA TRP A 72 -3.65 -3.77 4.20
C TRP A 72 -3.03 -2.72 3.27
N ASN A 73 -2.78 -3.06 1.99
CA ASN A 73 -2.21 -2.17 1.00
C ASN A 73 -3.12 -0.96 0.74
N ASP A 74 -4.41 -1.16 0.57
CA ASP A 74 -5.39 -0.09 0.38
C ASP A 74 -5.42 0.87 1.58
N CYS A 75 -5.34 0.32 2.81
CA CYS A 75 -5.22 1.13 4.02
C CYS A 75 -3.93 1.96 4.01
N TYR A 76 -2.80 1.32 3.67
CA TYR A 76 -1.48 1.95 3.65
C TYR A 76 -1.42 3.06 2.60
N GLU A 77 -1.86 2.80 1.37
CA GLU A 77 -1.90 3.79 0.28
C GLU A 77 -2.80 4.97 0.66
N GLY A 78 -4.00 4.71 1.20
CA GLY A 78 -4.90 5.77 1.64
C GLY A 78 -4.37 6.58 2.85
N ALA A 79 -3.52 5.98 3.69
CA ALA A 79 -2.84 6.70 4.75
C ALA A 79 -1.72 7.59 4.19
N VAL A 80 -0.91 7.07 3.26
CA VAL A 80 0.17 7.83 2.59
C VAL A 80 -0.37 8.99 1.76
N GLU A 81 -1.47 8.78 1.02
CA GLU A 81 -2.12 9.83 0.23
C GLU A 81 -2.53 11.02 1.10
N LYS A 82 -3.10 10.75 2.28
CA LYS A 82 -3.54 11.80 3.23
C LYS A 82 -2.40 12.63 3.80
N LEU A 83 -1.15 12.15 3.72
CA LEU A 83 0.02 12.93 4.12
C LEU A 83 0.33 14.06 3.14
N GLY A 84 -0.25 14.03 1.93
CA GLY A 84 -0.04 15.08 0.93
C GLY A 84 1.43 15.31 0.61
N LEU A 85 2.17 14.21 0.43
CA LEU A 85 3.61 14.20 0.13
C LEU A 85 3.93 14.74 -1.28
N ASP A 86 2.90 14.98 -2.09
CA ASP A 86 2.96 15.61 -3.41
C ASP A 86 3.13 17.15 -3.33
N ARG A 87 2.90 17.73 -2.15
CA ARG A 87 3.04 19.17 -1.89
C ARG A 87 4.32 19.47 -1.15
N GLU A 88 4.81 20.70 -1.28
CA GLU A 88 5.95 21.17 -0.48
C GLU A 88 5.63 21.06 1.02
N PRO A 89 6.51 20.46 1.86
CA PRO A 89 6.27 20.27 3.29
C PRO A 89 5.87 21.55 4.04
N VAL A 90 6.48 22.69 3.69
CA VAL A 90 6.16 24.00 4.29
C VAL A 90 4.72 24.46 4.02
N SER A 91 4.04 23.91 3.01
CA SER A 91 2.63 24.20 2.71
C SER A 91 1.66 23.66 3.77
N HIS A 92 2.11 22.74 4.62
CA HIS A 92 1.33 22.20 5.75
C HIS A 92 1.36 23.11 6.98
N VAL A 93 2.24 24.12 7.00
CA VAL A 93 2.20 25.17 8.03
C VAL A 93 0.90 25.98 7.87
N PRO A 94 0.13 26.21 8.95
CA PRO A 94 -1.10 27.00 8.89
C PRO A 94 -0.88 28.35 8.21
N ALA A 95 -1.75 28.72 7.28
CA ALA A 95 -1.59 29.93 6.47
C ALA A 95 -1.38 31.22 7.30
N PRO A 96 -2.09 31.45 8.44
CA PRO A 96 -1.82 32.61 9.28
C PRO A 96 -0.39 32.65 9.80
N VAL A 97 0.15 31.50 10.23
CA VAL A 97 1.52 31.38 10.74
C VAL A 97 2.52 31.59 9.61
N ARG A 98 2.31 30.92 8.47
CA ARG A 98 3.18 31.01 7.30
C ARG A 98 3.27 32.42 6.72
N PHE A 99 2.17 33.18 6.71
CA PHE A 99 2.15 34.57 6.26
C PHE A 99 2.59 35.57 7.34
N GLY A 100 2.63 35.16 8.61
CA GLY A 100 3.20 35.95 9.70
C GLY A 100 4.73 35.82 9.84
N MET A 101 5.33 34.85 9.17
CA MET A 101 6.79 34.65 9.16
C MET A 101 7.52 35.74 8.36
N THR A 102 8.71 36.11 8.81
CA THR A 102 9.69 36.81 7.96
C THR A 102 10.20 35.87 6.86
N VAL A 103 10.88 36.43 5.86
CA VAL A 103 11.51 35.64 4.79
C VAL A 103 12.50 34.61 5.34
N ASP A 104 13.27 34.98 6.36
CA ASP A 104 14.26 34.07 6.95
C ASP A 104 13.59 32.97 7.78
N GLN A 105 12.56 33.32 8.56
CA GLN A 105 11.76 32.33 9.30
C GLN A 105 11.05 31.34 8.35
N TYR A 106 10.55 31.80 7.21
CA TYR A 106 9.96 30.93 6.20
C TYR A 106 10.99 29.93 5.64
N LYS A 107 12.20 30.39 5.33
CA LYS A 107 13.29 29.50 4.87
C LYS A 107 13.70 28.49 5.93
N GLU A 108 13.81 28.92 7.19
CA GLU A 108 14.07 28.01 8.32
C GLU A 108 12.97 26.94 8.44
N ALA A 109 11.70 27.36 8.38
CA ALA A 109 10.57 26.44 8.39
C ALA A 109 10.62 25.46 7.21
N GLN A 110 10.95 25.93 6.00
CA GLN A 110 11.10 25.06 4.85
C GLN A 110 12.16 23.98 5.07
N VAL A 111 13.37 24.37 5.47
CA VAL A 111 14.47 23.42 5.74
C VAL A 111 14.12 22.45 6.87
N HIS A 112 13.44 22.92 7.91
CA HIS A 112 13.01 22.07 9.02
C HIS A 112 11.95 21.06 8.59
N MET A 113 10.90 21.53 7.91
CA MET A 113 9.80 20.71 7.43
C MET A 113 10.27 19.66 6.42
N ASP A 114 11.22 20.01 5.53
CA ASP A 114 11.81 19.04 4.59
C ASP A 114 12.49 17.88 5.33
N LYS A 115 13.23 18.17 6.41
CA LYS A 115 13.87 17.13 7.24
C LYS A 115 12.85 16.27 7.97
N VAL A 116 11.82 16.89 8.54
CA VAL A 116 10.74 16.19 9.25
C VAL A 116 10.01 15.23 8.30
N TYR A 117 9.64 15.70 7.11
CA TYR A 117 8.96 14.87 6.11
C TYR A 117 9.85 13.76 5.56
N ALA A 118 11.12 14.05 5.28
CA ALA A 118 12.07 13.02 4.85
C ALA A 118 12.20 11.90 5.89
N LYS A 119 12.31 12.25 7.17
CA LYS A 119 12.32 11.28 8.27
C LYS A 119 11.02 10.49 8.35
N ALA A 120 9.87 11.16 8.24
CA ALA A 120 8.56 10.49 8.29
C ALA A 120 8.41 9.47 7.15
N ILE A 121 8.82 9.81 5.93
CA ILE A 121 8.81 8.90 4.77
C ILE A 121 9.68 7.67 5.04
N GLU A 122 10.88 7.86 5.60
CA GLU A 122 11.76 6.75 5.97
C GLU A 122 11.10 5.84 7.02
N ASP A 123 10.52 6.42 8.06
CA ASP A 123 9.86 5.67 9.14
C ASP A 123 8.62 4.92 8.65
N ILE A 124 7.84 5.53 7.74
CA ILE A 124 6.70 4.88 7.06
C ILE A 124 7.19 3.69 6.23
N GLY A 125 8.27 3.87 5.45
CA GLY A 125 8.87 2.78 4.67
C GLY A 125 9.36 1.62 5.54
N LYS A 126 9.98 1.92 6.69
CA LYS A 126 10.40 0.91 7.67
C LYS A 126 9.23 0.12 8.25
N GLN A 127 8.09 0.76 8.49
CA GLN A 127 6.89 0.09 8.99
C GLN A 127 6.27 -0.84 7.94
N ALA A 128 6.27 -0.45 6.67
CA ALA A 128 5.68 -1.24 5.58
C ALA A 128 6.56 -2.41 5.12
N SER A 129 7.89 -2.24 5.14
CA SER A 129 8.86 -3.18 4.59
C SER A 129 8.68 -4.63 5.07
N PRO A 130 8.48 -4.93 6.37
CA PRO A 130 8.30 -6.30 6.83
C PRO A 130 7.06 -7.01 6.24
N VAL A 131 5.96 -6.28 6.05
CA VAL A 131 4.72 -6.84 5.48
C VAL A 131 4.92 -7.18 4.00
N ILE A 132 5.53 -6.26 3.25
CA ILE A 132 5.84 -6.47 1.83
C ILE A 132 6.82 -7.63 1.65
N ALA A 133 7.85 -7.71 2.49
CA ALA A 133 8.83 -8.80 2.46
C ALA A 133 8.18 -10.16 2.77
N SER A 134 7.31 -10.20 3.79
CA SER A 134 6.55 -11.41 4.15
C SER A 134 5.67 -11.90 3.00
N TYR A 135 4.90 -10.99 2.38
CA TYR A 135 4.04 -11.31 1.24
C TYR A 135 4.83 -11.79 0.03
N THR A 136 5.93 -11.11 -0.30
CA THR A 136 6.80 -11.49 -1.42
C THR A 136 7.38 -12.89 -1.24
N ASN A 137 7.85 -13.21 -0.04
CA ASN A 137 8.38 -14.53 0.30
C ASN A 137 7.30 -15.62 0.21
N TRP A 138 6.13 -15.37 0.83
CA TRP A 138 4.99 -16.29 0.76
C TRP A 138 4.56 -16.56 -0.69
N ARG A 139 4.50 -15.52 -1.51
CA ARG A 139 4.13 -15.63 -2.93
C ARG A 139 5.08 -16.54 -3.68
N ALA A 140 6.39 -16.30 -3.55
CA ALA A 140 7.41 -17.11 -4.21
C ALA A 140 7.33 -18.59 -3.79
N LYS A 141 7.19 -18.87 -2.48
CA LYS A 141 7.06 -20.25 -1.97
C LYS A 141 5.78 -20.93 -2.43
N THR A 142 4.68 -20.19 -2.49
CA THR A 142 3.37 -20.69 -2.94
C THR A 142 3.38 -21.00 -4.44
N GLU A 143 3.97 -20.13 -5.26
CA GLU A 143 4.12 -20.35 -6.70
C GLU A 143 5.01 -21.58 -7.00
N ASP A 144 6.10 -21.77 -6.26
CA ASP A 144 6.95 -22.97 -6.34
C ASP A 144 6.16 -24.24 -5.97
N TYR A 145 5.43 -24.21 -4.84
CA TYR A 145 4.60 -25.34 -4.40
C TYR A 145 3.56 -25.74 -5.45
N VAL A 146 2.83 -24.77 -6.01
CA VAL A 146 1.79 -25.01 -7.02
C VAL A 146 2.42 -25.60 -8.29
N THR A 147 3.55 -25.06 -8.73
CA THR A 147 4.27 -25.54 -9.92
C THR A 147 4.73 -26.99 -9.73
N LYS A 148 5.34 -27.29 -8.58
CA LYS A 148 5.81 -28.64 -8.24
C LYS A 148 4.64 -29.63 -8.19
N THR A 149 3.56 -29.27 -7.51
CA THR A 149 2.36 -30.11 -7.37
C THR A 149 1.73 -30.42 -8.72
N GLU A 150 1.65 -29.44 -9.61
CA GLU A 150 1.12 -29.63 -10.96
C GLU A 150 2.02 -30.52 -11.83
N ASN A 151 3.34 -30.39 -11.70
CA ASN A 151 4.30 -31.27 -12.38
C ASN A 151 4.19 -32.71 -11.87
N ASP A 152 4.14 -32.91 -10.56
CA ASP A 152 3.99 -34.25 -9.95
C ASP A 152 2.70 -34.93 -10.40
N ARG A 153 1.61 -34.16 -10.54
CA ARG A 153 0.32 -34.65 -11.06
C ARG A 153 0.45 -35.12 -12.52
N LYS A 154 1.13 -34.34 -13.37
CA LYS A 154 1.36 -34.69 -14.79
C LYS A 154 2.23 -35.94 -14.94
N VAL A 155 3.34 -36.01 -14.21
CA VAL A 155 4.25 -37.17 -14.22
C VAL A 155 3.51 -38.42 -13.75
N SER A 156 2.73 -38.32 -12.68
CA SER A 156 1.93 -39.43 -12.16
C SER A 156 0.90 -39.92 -13.19
N ALA A 157 0.19 -38.99 -13.85
CA ALA A 157 -0.78 -39.33 -14.89
C ALA A 157 -0.12 -40.03 -16.10
N GLN A 158 1.02 -39.52 -16.56
CA GLN A 158 1.79 -40.12 -17.66
C GLN A 158 2.30 -41.52 -17.30
N LEU A 159 2.78 -41.72 -16.07
CA LEU A 159 3.21 -43.04 -15.60
C LEU A 159 2.06 -44.04 -15.60
N GLN A 160 0.87 -43.64 -15.13
CA GLN A 160 -0.32 -44.51 -15.16
C GLN A 160 -0.73 -44.88 -16.59
N GLU A 161 -0.64 -43.94 -17.53
CA GLU A 161 -0.91 -44.19 -18.95
C GLU A 161 0.08 -45.19 -19.55
N MET A 162 1.39 -45.01 -19.30
CA MET A 162 2.42 -45.95 -19.75
C MET A 162 2.20 -47.36 -19.19
N LEU A 163 1.88 -47.48 -17.90
CA LEU A 163 1.60 -48.76 -17.27
C LEU A 163 0.34 -49.43 -17.85
N ALA A 164 -0.70 -48.65 -18.14
CA ALA A 164 -1.92 -49.16 -18.78
C ALA A 164 -1.65 -49.67 -20.21
N ASP A 165 -0.82 -48.97 -20.99
CA ASP A 165 -0.39 -49.41 -22.32
C ASP A 165 0.44 -50.71 -22.28
N GLN A 166 1.40 -50.80 -21.35
CA GLN A 166 2.20 -52.01 -21.14
C GLN A 166 1.31 -53.22 -20.79
N ARG A 167 0.30 -53.05 -19.94
CA ARG A 167 -0.66 -54.11 -19.62
C ARG A 167 -1.47 -54.56 -20.83
N LYS A 168 -1.94 -53.63 -21.67
CA LYS A 168 -2.65 -53.96 -22.92
C LYS A 168 -1.75 -54.78 -23.84
N LYS A 169 -0.50 -54.35 -24.04
CA LYS A 169 0.48 -55.07 -24.89
C LYS A 169 0.78 -56.48 -24.35
N ALA A 170 0.97 -56.63 -23.03
CA ALA A 170 1.20 -57.92 -22.41
C ALA A 170 0.00 -58.87 -22.55
N GLY A 171 -1.22 -58.37 -22.34
CA GLY A 171 -2.46 -59.15 -22.45
C GLY A 171 -2.84 -59.58 -23.87
N VAL A 172 -2.32 -58.92 -24.91
CA VAL A 172 -2.54 -59.30 -26.32
C VAL A 172 -1.70 -60.52 -26.74
N SER A 173 -0.70 -60.91 -25.95
CA SER A 173 0.22 -62.02 -26.30
C SER A 173 -0.26 -63.44 -25.91
N THR A 174 -1.38 -63.59 -25.20
CA THR A 174 -1.73 -64.86 -24.52
C THR A 174 -2.83 -65.71 -25.19
N TRP A 175 -3.46 -65.25 -26.28
CA TRP A 175 -4.58 -65.96 -26.93
C TRP A 175 -4.26 -66.66 -28.27
N GLY A 176 -2.97 -66.87 -28.58
CA GLY A 176 -2.56 -67.40 -29.88
C GLY A 176 -1.50 -68.50 -29.81
N ARG A 177 -1.78 -69.63 -29.14
CA ARG A 177 -1.10 -70.93 -29.41
C ARG A 177 -1.79 -72.11 -28.71
N GLY A 178 -3.08 -72.29 -29.01
CA GLY A 178 -3.82 -73.51 -28.69
C GLY A 178 -4.26 -74.22 -29.99
N ALA A 179 -3.32 -74.51 -30.89
CA ALA A 179 -3.62 -75.36 -32.04
C ALA A 179 -3.58 -76.82 -31.56
N SER A 180 -4.77 -77.36 -31.30
CA SER A 180 -5.08 -78.75 -31.00
C SER A 180 -4.45 -79.70 -32.03
N GLY A 181 -3.44 -80.46 -31.62
CA GLY A 181 -2.96 -81.62 -32.37
C GLY A 181 -3.83 -82.84 -32.04
N THR A 182 -4.83 -83.10 -32.88
CA THR A 182 -5.56 -84.38 -32.91
C THR A 182 -4.61 -85.50 -33.32
N VAL A 183 -4.31 -86.41 -32.39
CA VAL A 183 -3.68 -87.70 -32.68
C VAL A 183 -4.79 -88.69 -33.01
N SER A 184 -4.92 -89.06 -34.29
CA SER A 184 -5.76 -90.17 -34.74
C SER A 184 -5.01 -91.49 -34.59
N ARG A 185 -5.70 -92.49 -34.05
CA ARG A 185 -5.32 -93.91 -34.00
C ARG A 185 -5.57 -94.60 -35.33
#